data_AF-A0A940QN39-F1
#
_entry.id   AF-A0A940QN39-F1
#
_cell.length_a   1.000
_cell.length_b   1.000
_cell.length_c   1.000
_cell.angle_alpha   90.00
_cell.angle_beta   90.00
_cell.angle_gamma   90.00
#
_symmetry.space_group_name_H-M   'P 1'
#
loop_
_entity.id
_entity.type
_entity.pdbx_description
1 polymer ?
#
loop_
_entity_poly.entity_id
_entity_poly.type
_entity_poly.pdbx_seq_one_letter_code
_entity_poly.pdbx_strand_id
1 'polypeptide(L)'
;WFSDRSACYLAAGRPVVNQDTGFAERLPVGAGLFAFRSPEEARAAFAAIGADYPRHCRAARALALEYFAPARVLAALVGTAR
;
A
#
# COMPACT_ATOMS: atom_id res chain seq x y z
N TRP A 1 5.35 10.35 -0.70
CA TRP A 1 4.02 10.93 -0.45
C TRP A 1 3.04 9.84 -0.81
N PHE A 2 2.01 9.57 -0.02
CA PHE A 2 1.04 8.51 -0.33
C PHE A 2 -0.28 9.15 -0.74
N SER A 3 -0.74 8.84 -1.96
CA SER A 3 -1.93 9.45 -2.55
C SER A 3 -3.17 8.55 -2.44
N ASP A 4 -4.33 9.17 -2.59
CA ASP A 4 -5.61 8.51 -2.88
C ASP A 4 -5.50 7.49 -4.03
N ARG A 5 -4.78 7.84 -5.11
CA ARG A 5 -4.51 6.94 -6.24
C ARG A 5 -3.79 5.67 -5.79
N SER A 6 -2.85 5.78 -4.87
CA SER A 6 -2.14 4.62 -4.32
C SER A 6 -3.11 3.71 -3.55
N ALA A 7 -3.96 4.30 -2.69
CA ALA A 7 -5.02 3.54 -2.00
C ALA A 7 -5.99 2.86 -2.98
N CYS A 8 -6.45 3.57 -4.01
CA CYS A 8 -7.37 3.03 -5.01
C CYS A 8 -6.78 1.85 -5.78
N TYR A 9 -5.49 1.91 -6.16
CA TYR A 9 -4.83 0.79 -6.80
C TYR A 9 -4.66 -0.41 -5.88
N LEU A 10 -4.28 -0.18 -4.62
CA LEU A 10 -4.22 -1.26 -3.63
C LEU A 10 -5.60 -1.91 -3.44
N ALA A 11 -6.68 -1.11 -3.35
CA ALA A 11 -8.05 -1.61 -3.24
C ALA A 11 -8.48 -2.45 -4.46
N ALA A 12 -8.05 -2.06 -5.66
CA ALA A 12 -8.21 -2.84 -6.90
C ALA A 12 -7.29 -4.08 -6.97
N GLY A 13 -6.50 -4.37 -5.93
CA GLY A 13 -5.57 -5.49 -5.90
C GLY A 13 -4.35 -5.29 -6.80
N ARG A 14 -4.01 -4.04 -7.14
CA ARG A 14 -2.83 -3.71 -7.95
C ARG A 14 -1.67 -3.34 -7.03
N PRO A 15 -0.54 -4.06 -7.07
CA PRO A 15 0.64 -3.70 -6.29
C PRO A 15 1.15 -2.31 -6.66
N VAL A 16 1.61 -1.55 -5.66
CA VAL A 16 2.10 -0.18 -5.83
C VAL A 16 3.58 -0.10 -5.46
N VAL A 17 4.36 0.53 -6.33
CA VAL A 17 5.75 0.92 -6.06
C VAL A 17 5.77 2.46 -6.00
N ASN A 18 6.17 3.03 -4.87
CA ASN A 18 6.06 4.47 -4.64
C ASN A 18 7.29 5.01 -3.92
N GLN A 19 7.68 6.25 -4.22
CA GLN A 19 8.85 6.87 -3.62
C GLN A 19 8.62 7.10 -2.13
N ASP A 20 9.57 6.67 -1.30
CA ASP A 20 9.52 6.87 0.13
C ASP A 20 9.76 8.33 0.48
N THR A 21 8.74 8.97 1.04
CA THR A 21 8.86 10.30 1.66
C THR A 21 8.32 10.26 3.10
N GLY A 22 8.40 9.11 3.77
CA GLY A 22 7.94 8.92 5.15
C GLY A 22 6.67 8.08 5.31
N PHE A 23 6.03 7.62 4.21
CA PHE A 23 4.83 6.79 4.34
C PHE A 23 5.14 5.38 4.87
N ALA A 24 6.35 4.89 4.59
CA ALA A 24 6.79 3.54 5.00
C ALA A 24 6.90 3.40 6.53
N GLU A 25 6.93 4.50 7.27
CA GLU A 25 6.90 4.51 8.74
C GLU A 25 5.51 4.18 9.31
N ARG A 26 4.46 4.28 8.49
CA ARG A 26 3.05 4.12 8.92
C ARG A 26 2.35 2.96 8.25
N LEU A 27 2.83 2.49 7.10
CA LEU A 27 2.22 1.44 6.31
C LEU A 27 3.19 0.28 6.09
N PRO A 28 2.72 -0.97 6.14
CA PRO A 28 3.55 -2.12 5.85
C PRO A 28 4.01 -2.10 4.38
N VAL A 29 5.26 -2.45 4.15
CA VAL A 29 5.90 -2.51 2.83
C VAL A 29 6.54 -3.88 2.59
N GLY A 30 6.87 -4.18 1.34
CA GLY A 30 7.51 -5.44 0.92
C GLY A 30 6.52 -6.49 0.41
N ALA A 31 5.22 -6.26 0.55
CA ALA A 31 4.17 -7.10 -0.05
C ALA A 31 2.98 -6.25 -0.49
N GLY A 32 2.80 -6.08 -1.81
CA GLY A 32 1.67 -5.34 -2.38
C GLY A 32 1.86 -3.82 -2.36
N LEU A 33 2.61 -3.29 -1.40
CA LEU A 33 3.14 -1.94 -1.39
C LEU A 33 4.66 -1.98 -1.22
N PHE A 34 5.39 -1.24 -2.04
CA PHE A 34 6.85 -1.13 -1.99
C PHE A 34 7.25 0.33 -1.95
N ALA A 35 8.15 0.63 -1.03
CA ALA A 35 8.80 1.93 -0.91
C ALA A 35 10.17 1.86 -1.60
N PHE A 36 10.56 2.93 -2.29
CA PHE A 36 11.89 3.05 -2.87
C PHE A 36 12.49 4.43 -2.61
N ARG A 37 13.81 4.49 -2.50
CA ARG A 37 14.64 5.71 -2.39
C ARG A 37 15.64 5.83 -3.53
N SER A 38 15.82 4.77 -4.31
CA SER A 38 16.68 4.74 -5.50
C SER A 38 16.02 4.01 -6.68
N PRO A 39 16.50 4.24 -7.92
CA PRO A 39 16.07 3.46 -9.08
C PRO A 39 16.31 1.95 -8.94
N GLU A 40 17.39 1.54 -8.26
CA GLU A 40 17.72 0.13 -8.03
C GLU A 40 16.69 -0.56 -7.15
N GLU A 41 16.24 0.12 -6.09
CA GLU A 41 15.18 -0.37 -5.21
C GLU A 41 13.85 -0.49 -5.96
N ALA A 42 13.51 0.50 -6.81
CA ALA A 42 12.31 0.42 -7.64
C ALA A 42 12.37 -0.78 -8.60
N ARG A 43 13.52 -1.03 -9.24
CA ARG A 43 13.75 -2.21 -10.09
C ARG A 43 13.62 -3.51 -9.30
N ALA A 44 14.17 -3.58 -8.09
CA ALA A 44 14.05 -4.75 -7.23
C ALA A 44 12.60 -5.01 -6.81
N ALA A 45 11.82 -3.95 -6.53
CA ALA A 45 10.40 -4.06 -6.24
C ALA A 45 9.61 -4.64 -7.42
N PHE A 46 9.85 -4.16 -8.65
CA PHE A 46 9.21 -4.74 -9.84
C PHE A 46 9.59 -6.21 -10.06
N ALA A 47 10.85 -6.59 -9.83
CA ALA A 47 11.28 -7.98 -9.92
C ALA A 47 10.57 -8.87 -8.88
N ALA A 48 10.47 -8.42 -7.63
CA ALA A 48 9.74 -9.14 -6.58
C ALA A 48 8.25 -9.29 -6.92
N ILE A 49 7.63 -8.22 -7.42
CA ILE A 49 6.24 -8.26 -7.89
C ILE A 49 6.06 -9.26 -9.03
N GLY A 50 6.99 -9.28 -10.00
CA GLY A 50 6.93 -10.21 -11.13
C GLY A 50 7.11 -11.68 -10.73
N ALA A 51 7.95 -11.96 -9.71
CA ALA A 51 8.22 -13.31 -9.25
C ALA A 51 7.01 -13.99 -8.59
N ASP A 52 6.10 -13.23 -7.95
CA ASP A 52 4.84 -13.75 -7.41
C ASP A 52 3.74 -12.69 -7.44
N TYR A 53 3.31 -12.36 -8.67
CA TYR A 53 2.29 -11.35 -8.89
C TYR A 53 0.96 -11.66 -8.15
N PRO A 54 0.42 -12.89 -8.19
CA PRO A 54 -0.83 -13.20 -7.51
C PRO A 54 -0.77 -12.95 -5.99
N ARG A 55 0.34 -13.29 -5.32
CA ARG A 55 0.54 -12.99 -3.89
C ARG A 55 0.54 -11.49 -3.65
N HIS A 56 1.24 -10.73 -4.47
CA HIS A 56 1.30 -9.28 -4.33
C HIS A 56 -0.04 -8.60 -4.58
N CYS A 57 -0.87 -9.10 -5.50
CA CYS A 57 -2.22 -8.59 -5.71
C CYS A 57 -3.12 -8.82 -4.48
N ARG A 58 -3.05 -10.03 -3.89
CA ARG A 58 -3.78 -10.34 -2.64
C ARG A 58 -3.31 -9.46 -1.49
N ALA A 59 -1.99 -9.30 -1.33
CA ALA A 59 -1.41 -8.45 -0.30
C ALA A 59 -1.81 -6.98 -0.47
N ALA A 60 -1.83 -6.46 -1.71
CA ALA A 60 -2.27 -5.11 -2.02
C ALA A 60 -3.72 -4.88 -1.56
N ARG A 61 -4.62 -5.81 -1.91
CA ARG A 61 -6.02 -5.72 -1.50
C ARG A 61 -6.21 -5.85 0.01
N ALA A 62 -5.47 -6.76 0.65
CA ALA A 62 -5.51 -6.93 2.10
C ALA A 62 -5.09 -5.63 2.83
N LEU A 63 -3.98 -5.00 2.40
CA LEU A 63 -3.51 -3.74 2.96
C LEU A 63 -4.56 -2.63 2.81
N ALA A 64 -5.20 -2.52 1.64
CA ALA A 64 -6.26 -1.54 1.44
C ALA A 64 -7.46 -1.75 2.39
N LEU A 65 -7.88 -3.00 2.59
CA LEU A 65 -8.97 -3.31 3.51
C LEU A 65 -8.58 -3.06 4.98
N GLU A 66 -7.33 -3.28 5.34
CA GLU A 66 -6.84 -3.11 6.70
C GLU A 66 -6.66 -1.64 7.08
N TYR A 67 -6.11 -0.81 6.18
CA TYR A 67 -5.70 0.55 6.52
C TYR A 67 -6.64 1.64 5.97
N PHE A 68 -7.40 1.36 4.90
CA PHE A 68 -8.17 2.38 4.18
C PHE A 68 -9.66 2.06 4.03
N ALA A 69 -10.14 0.92 4.55
CA ALA A 69 -11.57 0.60 4.48
C ALA A 69 -12.41 1.66 5.22
N PRO A 70 -13.50 2.17 4.61
CA PRO A 70 -14.35 3.18 5.24
C PRO A 70 -14.87 2.73 6.60
N ALA A 71 -15.26 1.46 6.74
CA ALA A 71 -15.73 0.89 8.00
C ALA A 71 -14.71 0.99 9.14
N ARG A 72 -13.40 1.01 8.84
CA ARG A 72 -12.34 1.17 9.84
C ARG A 72 -12.03 2.64 10.09
N VAL A 73 -11.82 3.41 9.02
CA VAL A 73 -11.39 4.81 9.12
C VAL A 73 -12.51 5.69 9.68
N LEU A 74 -13.73 5.57 9.17
CA LEU A 74 -14.87 6.38 9.62
C LEU A 74 -15.28 6.04 11.04
N ALA A 75 -15.26 4.76 11.43
CA ALA A 75 -15.56 4.36 12.79
C ALA A 75 -14.62 5.02 13.82
N ALA A 76 -13.32 5.09 13.50
CA ALA A 76 -12.36 5.78 14.35
C ALA A 76 -12.62 7.30 14.41
N LEU A 77 -12.82 7.95 13.26
CA LEU A 77 -13.00 9.41 13.19
C LEU A 77 -14.28 9.89 13.88
N VAL A 78 -15.40 9.20 13.68
CA VAL A 78 -16.70 9.60 14.25
C VAL A 78 -16.83 9.13 15.69
N GLY A 79 -16.20 8.00 16.07
CA GLY A 79 -16.19 7.51 17.45
C GLY A 79 -15.43 8.42 18.43
N THR A 80 -14.44 9.16 17.94
CA THR A 80 -13.69 10.16 18.73
C THR A 80 -14.38 11.50 18.88
N ALA A 81 -15.52 11.74 18.22
CA ALA A 81 -16.26 13.01 18.28
C ALA A 81 -17.23 13.10 19.48
N ARG A 82 -16.90 12.47 20.61
CA ARG A 82 -17.70 12.49 21.85
C ARG A 82 -17.05 13.36 22.92
#